data_AF-A0A918MIU4-F1
#
_entry.id   AF-A0A918MIU4-F1
#
_cell.length_a   1.000
_cell.length_b   1.000
_cell.length_c   1.000
_cell.angle_alpha   90.00
_cell.angle_beta   90.00
_cell.angle_gamma   90.00
#
_symmetry.space_group_name_H-M   'P 1'
#
loop_
_entity.id
_entity.type
_entity.pdbx_description
1 polymer ?
#
loop_
_entity_poly.entity_id
_entity_poly.type
_entity_poly.pdbx_seq_one_letter_code
_entity_poly.pdbx_strand_id
1 'polypeptide(L)'
;MAEGVRGNEFIPLLGDASDGPGDYIREVAWTKRALERWLVDPGFRKRFTEDAAQALRDIGAPLTPDQVRPFLAGEEESVAGDRKMPISARRYQAFLQEKLDHRAQLRAHGQTTTDPRVATWRARQMKRCAGELGISRSQAIVHAPAAFELSKGCTVGCWFCGVAAPKFDHTWPYNDENAGLWRDILRVMDTTVGEPMRDAFLYWATDPLDNPDYERFLTAFHGVLGQCPQTTTAIGHKDVERTRHLLELARAHGSKVDRFSIIAVSALDKVHEAFTAEELLHVECIPQNKGAYKSFRKSNVGRARNFAHKRGDELVSEDASSTIACVSGFLFNMVDRSVQLITPCDASDRWPLGYWVLDKGTFDSAAELGELLESMITNRMRTRLRLQDPVSLRPDVKVTVADGELRAVSRGQRLTLVQADLDDLADCLTQGVASVEDLAVRRERRAGIPLTQTLAWLNSLFDEGLLDEEPEPLASKPAPVTLGMPTRAAS
;
A
#
# COMPACT_ATOMS: atom_id res chain seq x y z
N MET A 1 -2.88 23.11 -3.10
CA MET A 1 -3.19 24.51 -3.44
C MET A 1 -3.52 25.26 -2.17
N ALA A 2 -3.08 26.52 -2.08
CA ALA A 2 -3.47 27.45 -1.03
C ALA A 2 -5.01 27.58 -0.96
N GLU A 3 -5.53 28.03 0.18
CA GLU A 3 -6.94 28.24 0.53
C GLU A 3 -7.78 29.10 -0.46
N GLY A 4 -7.24 29.49 -1.61
CA GLY A 4 -7.85 30.37 -2.61
C GLY A 4 -8.68 29.71 -3.72
N VAL A 5 -9.03 28.42 -3.64
CA VAL A 5 -9.87 27.74 -4.67
C VAL A 5 -11.15 27.15 -4.04
N ARG A 6 -11.74 27.84 -3.07
CA ARG A 6 -13.09 27.53 -2.54
C ARG A 6 -14.11 28.55 -3.03
N GLY A 7 -14.28 28.62 -4.35
CA GLY A 7 -15.48 29.20 -4.96
C GLY A 7 -16.49 28.10 -5.32
N ASN A 8 -17.72 28.47 -5.70
CA ASN A 8 -18.78 27.56 -6.19
C ASN A 8 -18.39 26.69 -7.41
N GLU A 9 -17.13 26.72 -7.85
CA GLU A 9 -16.59 26.06 -9.04
C GLU A 9 -16.03 24.64 -8.74
N PHE A 10 -15.66 24.34 -7.48
CA PHE A 10 -15.08 23.06 -7.04
C PHE A 10 -15.78 22.53 -5.79
N ILE A 11 -16.22 21.28 -5.84
CA ILE A 11 -16.98 20.63 -4.78
C ILE A 11 -16.29 19.30 -4.45
N PRO A 12 -16.02 19.01 -3.17
CA PRO A 12 -15.47 17.72 -2.76
C PRO A 12 -16.38 16.58 -3.20
N LEU A 13 -15.81 15.57 -3.85
CA LEU A 13 -16.53 14.37 -4.25
C LEU A 13 -16.15 13.16 -3.39
N LEU A 14 -15.05 13.22 -2.63
CA LEU A 14 -14.61 12.11 -1.81
C LEU A 14 -15.37 12.02 -0.47
N GLY A 15 -16.39 11.17 -0.41
CA GLY A 15 -17.28 11.02 0.75
C GLY A 15 -18.73 11.18 0.35
N ASP A 16 -19.51 11.90 1.16
CA ASP A 16 -20.88 12.22 0.79
C ASP A 16 -20.89 13.29 -0.31
N ALA A 17 -21.26 12.86 -1.51
CA ALA A 17 -21.36 13.69 -2.71
C ALA A 17 -22.83 13.94 -3.09
N SER A 18 -23.80 13.62 -2.22
CA SER A 18 -25.23 13.75 -2.50
C SER A 18 -25.65 15.15 -2.91
N ASP A 19 -24.92 16.16 -2.44
CA ASP A 19 -25.24 17.58 -2.62
C ASP A 19 -24.49 18.21 -3.82
N GLY A 20 -23.71 17.41 -4.55
CA GLY A 20 -22.99 17.86 -5.74
C GLY A 20 -23.91 18.10 -6.95
N PRO A 21 -23.73 19.19 -7.72
CA PRO A 21 -24.43 19.38 -9.00
C PRO A 21 -24.23 18.18 -9.93
N GLY A 22 -25.33 17.68 -10.52
CA GLY A 22 -25.29 16.47 -11.35
C GLY A 22 -24.38 16.60 -12.59
N ASP A 23 -24.25 17.81 -13.15
CA ASP A 23 -23.31 18.11 -14.23
C ASP A 23 -21.85 18.00 -13.77
N TYR A 24 -21.52 18.46 -12.56
CA TYR A 24 -20.18 18.34 -11.97
C TYR A 24 -19.78 16.87 -11.80
N ILE A 25 -20.65 16.06 -11.17
CA ILE A 25 -20.42 14.64 -10.95
C ILE A 25 -20.24 13.92 -12.29
N ARG A 26 -21.12 14.19 -13.25
CA ARG A 26 -21.08 13.62 -14.59
C ARG A 26 -19.77 13.94 -15.30
N GLU A 27 -19.32 15.19 -15.29
CA GLU A 27 -18.04 15.57 -15.92
C GLU A 27 -16.86 14.79 -15.34
N VAL A 28 -16.71 14.76 -14.01
CA VAL A 28 -15.61 14.06 -13.34
C VAL A 28 -15.66 12.55 -13.63
N ALA A 29 -16.85 11.96 -13.53
CA ALA A 29 -17.08 10.54 -13.78
C ALA A 29 -16.74 10.13 -15.22
N TRP A 30 -17.17 10.90 -16.23
CA TRP A 30 -16.86 10.59 -17.62
C TRP A 30 -15.40 10.87 -17.98
N THR A 31 -14.78 11.90 -17.39
CA THR A 31 -13.33 12.12 -17.56
C THR A 31 -12.55 10.94 -17.00
N LYS A 32 -12.89 10.47 -15.80
CA LYS A 32 -12.32 9.25 -15.20
C LYS A 32 -12.45 8.05 -16.14
N ARG A 33 -13.66 7.77 -16.64
CA ARG A 33 -13.93 6.65 -17.54
C ARG A 33 -13.10 6.71 -18.82
N ALA A 34 -13.00 7.87 -19.46
CA ALA A 34 -12.19 8.04 -20.66
C ALA A 34 -10.69 7.78 -20.38
N LEU A 35 -10.19 8.21 -19.22
CA LEU A 35 -8.80 7.94 -18.80
C LEU A 35 -8.59 6.47 -18.45
N GLU A 36 -9.55 5.78 -17.84
CA GLU A 36 -9.48 4.33 -17.63
C GLU A 36 -9.37 3.57 -18.96
N ARG A 37 -10.17 3.94 -19.97
CA ARG A 37 -10.04 3.39 -21.34
C ARG A 37 -8.66 3.66 -21.90
N TRP A 38 -8.15 4.89 -21.78
CA TRP A 38 -6.80 5.23 -22.22
C TRP A 38 -5.74 4.37 -21.52
N LEU A 39 -5.82 4.20 -20.21
CA LEU A 39 -4.82 3.48 -19.44
C LEU A 39 -4.83 1.97 -19.69
N VAL A 40 -6.01 1.36 -19.89
CA VAL A 40 -6.18 -0.09 -20.01
C VAL A 40 -6.17 -0.59 -21.45
N ASP A 41 -6.84 0.10 -22.38
CA ASP A 41 -7.17 -0.40 -23.73
C ASP A 41 -6.23 0.21 -24.80
N PRO A 42 -5.24 -0.55 -25.32
CA PRO A 42 -4.38 -0.09 -26.43
C PRO A 42 -5.15 0.27 -27.69
N GLY A 43 -6.27 -0.41 -27.95
CA GLY A 43 -7.12 -0.15 -29.10
C GLY A 43 -7.80 1.21 -28.97
N PHE A 44 -8.33 1.54 -27.79
CA PHE A 44 -8.86 2.88 -27.51
C PHE A 44 -7.81 3.96 -27.69
N ARG A 45 -6.59 3.76 -27.16
CA ARG A 45 -5.48 4.72 -27.37
C ARG A 45 -5.21 4.98 -28.85
N LYS A 46 -5.10 3.91 -29.64
CA LYS A 46 -4.88 4.01 -31.10
C LYS A 46 -6.01 4.80 -31.78
N ARG A 47 -7.28 4.42 -31.53
CA ARG A 47 -8.45 5.13 -32.09
C ARG A 47 -8.49 6.59 -31.66
N PHE A 48 -8.15 6.90 -30.41
CA PHE A 48 -8.13 8.26 -29.91
C PHE A 48 -7.03 9.11 -30.55
N THR A 49 -5.87 8.53 -30.85
CA THR A 49 -4.81 9.21 -31.62
C THR A 49 -5.23 9.48 -33.07
N GLU A 50 -5.97 8.57 -33.69
CA GLU A 50 -6.45 8.71 -35.08
C GLU A 50 -7.62 9.70 -35.20
N ASP A 51 -8.65 9.54 -34.36
CA ASP A 51 -9.81 10.44 -34.25
C ASP A 51 -10.33 10.44 -32.81
N ALA A 52 -9.85 11.40 -32.02
CA ALA A 52 -10.24 11.55 -30.61
C ALA A 52 -11.74 11.77 -30.41
N ALA A 53 -12.41 12.47 -31.32
CA ALA A 53 -13.83 12.76 -31.18
C ALA A 53 -14.67 11.51 -31.45
N GLN A 54 -14.30 10.71 -32.46
CA GLN A 54 -14.96 9.44 -32.71
C GLN A 54 -14.69 8.43 -31.60
N ALA A 55 -13.45 8.32 -31.11
CA ALA A 55 -13.12 7.39 -30.03
C ALA A 55 -13.91 7.67 -28.75
N LEU A 56 -14.16 8.94 -28.41
CA LEU A 56 -15.01 9.33 -27.28
C LEU A 56 -16.49 8.98 -27.54
N ARG A 57 -17.00 9.20 -28.76
CA ARG A 57 -18.37 8.80 -29.14
C ARG A 57 -18.57 7.28 -29.05
N ASP A 58 -17.58 6.49 -29.46
CA ASP A 58 -17.65 5.03 -29.44
C ASP A 58 -17.83 4.45 -28.02
N ILE A 59 -17.36 5.16 -27.00
CA ILE A 59 -17.54 4.77 -25.59
C ILE A 59 -18.73 5.48 -24.92
N GLY A 60 -19.53 6.23 -25.71
CA GLY A 60 -20.67 7.00 -25.23
C GLY A 60 -20.31 8.24 -24.39
N ALA A 61 -19.05 8.69 -24.41
CA ALA A 61 -18.60 9.79 -23.57
C ALA A 61 -19.14 11.14 -24.07
N PRO A 62 -19.82 11.92 -23.21
CA PRO A 62 -20.31 13.27 -23.53
C PRO A 62 -19.18 14.31 -23.41
N LEU A 63 -17.96 13.96 -23.81
CA LEU A 63 -16.76 14.78 -23.67
C LEU A 63 -16.23 15.19 -25.04
N THR A 64 -15.53 16.32 -25.06
CA THR A 64 -14.71 16.77 -26.18
C THR A 64 -13.25 16.34 -25.99
N PRO A 65 -12.47 16.20 -27.07
CA PRO A 65 -11.04 15.86 -26.97
C PRO A 65 -10.25 16.83 -26.08
N ASP A 66 -10.56 18.13 -26.13
CA ASP A 66 -9.87 19.16 -25.35
C ASP A 66 -10.05 18.99 -23.83
N GLN A 67 -11.10 18.30 -23.37
CA GLN A 67 -11.33 18.00 -21.95
C GLN A 67 -10.50 16.82 -21.43
N VAL A 68 -9.98 15.96 -22.31
CA VAL A 68 -9.22 14.74 -21.94
C VAL A 68 -7.73 14.90 -22.20
N ARG A 69 -7.35 15.56 -23.30
CA ARG A 69 -5.94 15.78 -23.70
C ARG A 69 -5.01 16.32 -22.59
N PRO A 70 -5.44 17.21 -21.67
CA PRO A 70 -4.57 17.69 -20.59
C PRO A 70 -3.98 16.59 -19.70
N PHE A 71 -4.55 15.38 -19.70
CA PHE A 71 -4.09 14.24 -18.90
C PHE A 71 -3.24 13.24 -19.69
N LEU A 72 -3.15 13.40 -21.01
CA LEU A 72 -2.51 12.44 -21.91
C LEU A 72 -1.11 12.88 -22.36
N ALA A 73 -0.82 14.18 -22.26
CA ALA A 73 0.46 14.78 -22.63
C ALA A 73 1.59 14.23 -21.76
N GLY A 74 2.71 13.86 -22.39
CA GLY A 74 3.98 13.73 -21.67
C GLY A 74 4.49 15.11 -21.24
N GLU A 75 5.42 15.17 -20.27
CA GLU A 75 6.00 16.43 -19.78
C GLU A 75 6.51 17.34 -20.92
N GLU A 76 6.93 16.76 -22.06
CA GLU A 76 7.43 17.46 -23.25
C GLU A 76 6.35 18.18 -24.10
N GLU A 77 5.07 17.79 -24.03
CA GLU A 77 3.97 18.43 -24.79
C GLU A 77 3.34 19.62 -24.04
N SER A 78 3.76 19.86 -22.79
CA SER A 78 3.24 20.94 -21.94
C SER A 78 3.68 22.36 -22.38
N VAL A 79 4.52 22.47 -23.41
CA VAL A 79 5.09 23.75 -23.90
C VAL A 79 4.23 24.39 -25.01
N ALA A 80 3.15 23.75 -25.46
CA ALA A 80 2.31 24.28 -26.52
C ALA A 80 1.17 25.20 -26.00
N GLY A 81 1.54 26.42 -25.62
CA GLY A 81 0.67 27.60 -25.70
C GLY A 81 -0.29 27.84 -24.53
N ASP A 82 -0.70 29.11 -24.43
CA ASP A 82 -1.53 29.80 -23.43
C ASP A 82 -2.97 29.25 -23.24
N ARG A 83 -3.20 27.97 -23.55
CA ARG A 83 -4.53 27.36 -23.60
C ARG A 83 -5.02 27.08 -22.17
N LYS A 84 -5.87 27.97 -21.67
CA LYS A 84 -6.53 27.82 -20.37
C LYS A 84 -7.24 26.46 -20.29
N MET A 85 -6.82 25.64 -19.34
CA MET A 85 -7.38 24.30 -19.14
C MET A 85 -8.90 24.34 -18.93
N PRO A 86 -9.68 23.48 -19.62
CA PRO A 86 -11.13 23.42 -19.45
C PRO A 86 -11.54 23.22 -18.00
N ILE A 87 -12.70 23.77 -17.61
CA ILE A 87 -13.19 23.61 -16.24
C ILE A 87 -13.38 22.14 -15.85
N SER A 88 -13.95 21.31 -16.72
CA SER A 88 -14.11 19.87 -16.45
C SER A 88 -12.76 19.18 -16.14
N ALA A 89 -11.68 19.57 -16.81
CA ALA A 89 -10.34 19.06 -16.54
C ALA A 89 -9.81 19.56 -15.18
N ARG A 90 -10.02 20.85 -14.85
CA ARG A 90 -9.70 21.37 -13.50
C ARG A 90 -10.49 20.64 -12.40
N ARG A 91 -11.78 20.35 -12.62
CA ARG A 91 -12.64 19.60 -11.68
C ARG A 91 -12.11 18.18 -11.45
N TYR A 92 -11.73 17.48 -12.51
CA TYR A 92 -11.11 16.16 -12.36
C TYR A 92 -9.74 16.23 -11.66
N GLN A 93 -8.92 17.26 -11.92
CA GLN A 93 -7.67 17.47 -11.16
C GLN A 93 -7.93 17.72 -9.67
N ALA A 94 -8.95 18.49 -9.32
CA ALA A 94 -9.35 18.70 -7.93
C ALA A 94 -9.73 17.36 -7.27
N PHE A 95 -10.52 16.52 -7.97
CA PHE A 95 -10.85 15.18 -7.50
C PHE A 95 -9.61 14.27 -7.34
N LEU A 96 -8.63 14.34 -8.24
CA LEU A 96 -7.35 13.63 -8.06
C LEU A 96 -6.60 14.11 -6.82
N GLN A 97 -6.60 15.42 -6.56
CA GLN A 97 -5.97 16.00 -5.38
C GLN A 97 -6.67 15.54 -4.09
N GLU A 98 -8.00 15.47 -4.06
CA GLU A 98 -8.75 14.95 -2.91
C GLU A 98 -8.31 13.53 -2.53
N LYS A 99 -8.04 12.67 -3.52
CA LYS A 99 -7.54 11.31 -3.27
C LYS A 99 -6.12 11.31 -2.70
N LEU A 100 -5.26 12.21 -3.16
CA LEU A 100 -3.90 12.37 -2.63
C LEU A 100 -3.94 12.88 -1.18
N ASP A 101 -4.82 13.85 -0.91
CA ASP A 101 -5.03 14.42 0.41
C ASP A 101 -5.60 13.37 1.37
N HIS A 102 -6.57 12.57 0.92
CA HIS A 102 -7.12 11.46 1.70
C HIS A 102 -6.05 10.43 2.06
N ARG A 103 -5.18 10.05 1.12
CA ARG A 103 -4.04 9.16 1.42
C ARG A 103 -3.12 9.78 2.48
N ALA A 104 -2.85 11.08 2.41
CA ALA A 104 -2.03 11.76 3.41
C ALA A 104 -2.73 11.79 4.78
N GLN A 105 -4.05 11.98 4.80
CA GLN A 105 -4.87 11.90 6.01
C GLN A 105 -4.81 10.51 6.66
N LEU A 106 -4.99 9.42 5.88
CA LEU A 106 -4.87 8.04 6.40
C LEU A 106 -3.49 7.81 7.05
N ARG A 107 -2.42 8.30 6.41
CA ARG A 107 -1.06 8.17 6.95
C ARG A 107 -0.87 8.90 8.27
N ALA A 108 -1.47 10.08 8.41
CA ALA A 108 -1.42 10.91 9.61
C ALA A 108 -2.34 10.37 10.72
N HIS A 109 -3.54 9.93 10.38
CA HIS A 109 -4.48 9.27 11.29
C HIS A 109 -3.86 8.02 11.90
N GLY A 110 -3.11 7.23 11.12
CA GLY A 110 -2.31 6.12 11.64
C GLY A 110 -1.30 6.44 12.76
N GLN A 111 -1.06 7.71 13.08
CA GLN A 111 -0.19 8.15 14.19
C GLN A 111 -0.97 8.43 15.49
N THR A 112 -2.29 8.42 15.49
CA THR A 112 -3.13 8.69 16.67
C THR A 112 -3.49 7.42 17.42
N THR A 113 -2.56 6.46 17.49
CA THR A 113 -2.81 5.17 18.16
C THR A 113 -2.94 5.34 19.68
N THR A 114 -3.71 4.48 20.32
CA THR A 114 -3.87 4.47 21.78
C THR A 114 -2.57 4.12 22.51
N ASP A 115 -1.77 3.20 21.94
CA ASP A 115 -0.46 2.84 22.47
C ASP A 115 0.67 3.65 21.81
N PRO A 116 1.43 4.47 22.57
CA PRO A 116 2.56 5.24 22.05
C PRO A 116 3.67 4.40 21.41
N ARG A 117 3.84 3.13 21.81
CA ARG A 117 4.83 2.20 21.22
C ARG A 117 4.50 1.94 19.75
N VAL A 118 3.22 1.74 19.45
CA VAL A 118 2.72 1.50 18.09
C VAL A 118 2.95 2.73 17.22
N ALA A 119 2.55 3.92 17.67
CA ALA A 119 2.77 5.18 16.95
C ALA A 119 4.27 5.42 16.67
N THR A 120 5.12 5.31 17.69
CA THR A 120 6.56 5.53 17.57
C THR A 120 7.19 4.56 16.59
N TRP A 121 6.88 3.25 16.72
CA TRP A 121 7.36 2.23 15.80
C TRP A 121 6.88 2.49 14.37
N ARG A 122 5.60 2.79 14.18
CA ARG A 122 5.02 3.05 12.85
C ARG A 122 5.65 4.27 12.18
N ALA A 123 5.82 5.38 12.90
CA ALA A 123 6.51 6.57 12.41
C ALA A 123 7.94 6.24 11.94
N ARG A 124 8.67 5.47 12.73
CA ARG A 124 10.00 4.97 12.36
C ARG A 124 9.96 4.10 11.11
N GLN A 125 9.00 3.16 10.99
CA GLN A 125 8.85 2.33 9.80
C GLN A 125 8.54 3.14 8.53
N MET A 126 7.73 4.20 8.63
CA MET A 126 7.48 5.10 7.50
C MET A 126 8.75 5.81 7.02
N LYS A 127 9.58 6.29 7.96
CA LYS A 127 10.88 6.91 7.64
C LYS A 127 11.84 5.89 7.05
N ARG A 128 11.90 4.68 7.60
CA ARG A 128 12.67 3.55 7.06
C ARG A 128 12.30 3.28 5.60
N CYS A 129 11.01 3.09 5.32
CA CYS A 129 10.51 2.89 3.96
C CYS A 129 10.83 4.08 3.04
N ALA A 130 10.81 5.32 3.55
CA ALA A 130 11.20 6.49 2.76
C ALA A 130 12.67 6.45 2.34
N GLY A 131 13.57 6.04 3.23
CA GLY A 131 14.98 5.85 2.90
C GLY A 131 15.21 4.70 1.91
N GLU A 132 14.61 3.54 2.17
CA GLU A 132 14.83 2.30 1.42
C GLU A 132 14.20 2.32 0.02
N LEU A 133 12.94 2.77 -0.08
CA LEU A 133 12.15 2.73 -1.32
C LEU A 133 12.23 4.05 -2.11
N GLY A 134 12.77 5.11 -1.49
CA GLY A 134 12.68 6.47 -1.98
C GLY A 134 11.37 7.17 -1.58
N ILE A 135 11.43 8.51 -1.49
CA ILE A 135 10.34 9.34 -0.96
C ILE A 135 9.02 9.14 -1.73
N SER A 136 9.07 9.18 -3.07
CA SER A 136 7.88 9.08 -3.91
C SER A 136 7.12 7.76 -3.72
N ARG A 137 7.84 6.62 -3.71
CA ARG A 137 7.22 5.31 -3.49
C ARG A 137 6.71 5.15 -2.06
N SER A 138 7.50 5.56 -1.07
CA SER A 138 7.09 5.47 0.34
C SER A 138 5.83 6.29 0.63
N GLN A 139 5.68 7.48 0.01
CA GLN A 139 4.46 8.29 0.14
C GLN A 139 3.22 7.66 -0.49
N ALA A 140 3.40 6.72 -1.42
CA ALA A 140 2.28 5.97 -2.01
C ALA A 140 1.73 4.86 -1.11
N ILE A 141 2.50 4.44 -0.10
CA ILE A 141 2.11 3.40 0.86
C ILE A 141 1.22 4.00 1.95
N VAL A 142 0.08 3.39 2.28
CA VAL A 142 -0.81 3.93 3.32
C VAL A 142 -0.37 3.57 4.74
N HIS A 143 0.38 2.48 4.91
CA HIS A 143 0.76 1.91 6.20
C HIS A 143 -0.48 1.64 7.07
N ALA A 144 -1.41 0.86 6.52
CA ALA A 144 -2.61 0.43 7.22
C ALA A 144 -2.24 -0.36 8.49
N PRO A 145 -3.01 -0.23 9.58
CA PRO A 145 -2.68 -0.86 10.85
C PRO A 145 -2.98 -2.36 10.85
N ALA A 146 -3.92 -2.82 10.02
CA ALA A 146 -4.22 -4.23 9.88
C ALA A 146 -4.82 -4.59 8.52
N ALA A 147 -4.74 -5.87 8.18
CA ALA A 147 -5.50 -6.49 7.11
C ALA A 147 -6.06 -7.84 7.57
N PHE A 148 -7.29 -8.17 7.17
CA PHE A 148 -7.98 -9.40 7.57
C PHE A 148 -8.34 -10.26 6.37
N GLU A 149 -7.75 -11.44 6.25
CA GLU A 149 -8.14 -12.42 5.26
C GLU A 149 -9.30 -13.28 5.77
N LEU A 150 -10.42 -13.21 5.06
CA LEU A 150 -11.64 -14.00 5.34
C LEU A 150 -11.71 -15.29 4.52
N SER A 151 -10.65 -15.61 3.79
CA SER A 151 -10.52 -16.78 2.93
C SER A 151 -9.09 -17.29 2.94
N LYS A 152 -8.87 -18.51 2.45
CA LYS A 152 -7.55 -19.06 2.21
C LYS A 152 -7.31 -19.20 0.71
N GLY A 153 -6.41 -18.35 0.21
CA GLY A 153 -6.08 -18.26 -1.21
C GLY A 153 -7.09 -17.45 -2.04
N CYS A 154 -6.82 -17.35 -3.34
CA CYS A 154 -7.55 -16.48 -4.25
C CYS A 154 -7.93 -17.22 -5.54
N THR A 155 -9.17 -17.03 -6.03
CA THR A 155 -9.66 -17.72 -7.24
C THR A 155 -9.09 -17.15 -8.53
N VAL A 156 -8.52 -15.94 -8.50
CA VAL A 156 -8.10 -15.20 -9.69
C VAL A 156 -6.77 -15.73 -10.26
N GLY A 157 -5.82 -16.08 -9.39
CA GLY A 157 -4.56 -16.71 -9.81
C GLY A 157 -3.61 -15.84 -10.63
N CYS A 158 -3.64 -14.51 -10.46
CA CYS A 158 -2.82 -13.55 -11.20
C CYS A 158 -1.32 -13.91 -11.20
N TRP A 159 -0.70 -13.95 -12.37
CA TRP A 159 0.75 -14.19 -12.50
C TRP A 159 1.61 -13.10 -11.81
N PHE A 160 1.07 -11.87 -11.74
CA PHE A 160 1.72 -10.71 -11.15
C PHE A 160 1.37 -10.50 -9.66
N CYS A 161 0.73 -11.48 -9.00
CA CYS A 161 0.31 -11.35 -7.61
C CYS A 161 1.52 -11.08 -6.71
N GLY A 162 1.61 -9.86 -6.18
CA GLY A 162 2.77 -9.39 -5.43
C GLY A 162 2.91 -10.00 -4.03
N VAL A 163 1.82 -10.52 -3.47
CA VAL A 163 1.81 -11.28 -2.20
C VAL A 163 1.79 -12.79 -2.44
N ALA A 164 1.94 -13.23 -3.70
CA ALA A 164 1.99 -14.62 -4.11
C ALA A 164 0.86 -15.51 -3.55
N ALA A 165 -0.37 -14.98 -3.50
CA ALA A 165 -1.57 -15.65 -3.00
C ALA A 165 -1.64 -17.14 -3.39
N PRO A 166 -1.90 -18.06 -2.45
CA PRO A 166 -2.07 -19.47 -2.80
C PRO A 166 -3.33 -19.66 -3.66
N LYS A 167 -3.45 -20.85 -4.26
CA LYS A 167 -4.72 -21.22 -4.90
C LYS A 167 -5.84 -21.17 -3.86
N PHE A 168 -7.01 -20.72 -4.28
CA PHE A 168 -8.20 -20.75 -3.44
C PHE A 168 -8.44 -22.17 -2.89
N ASP A 169 -8.75 -22.22 -1.61
CA ASP A 169 -9.03 -23.43 -0.85
C ASP A 169 -10.45 -23.35 -0.30
N HIS A 170 -10.68 -22.50 0.71
CA HIS A 170 -11.99 -22.30 1.34
C HIS A 170 -12.11 -20.93 2.01
N THR A 171 -13.33 -20.63 2.48
CA THR A 171 -13.70 -19.36 3.14
C THR A 171 -13.92 -19.57 4.64
N TRP A 172 -13.79 -18.49 5.41
CA TRP A 172 -14.26 -18.43 6.78
C TRP A 172 -15.73 -17.96 6.79
N PRO A 173 -16.71 -18.82 7.11
CA PRO A 173 -18.12 -18.49 6.95
C PRO A 173 -18.63 -17.57 8.08
N TYR A 174 -19.61 -16.73 7.79
CA TYR A 174 -20.26 -15.90 8.82
C TYR A 174 -21.42 -16.68 9.47
N ASN A 175 -21.08 -17.61 10.36
CA ASN A 175 -22.03 -18.25 11.28
C ASN A 175 -22.02 -17.55 12.65
N ASP A 176 -22.90 -17.94 13.57
CA ASP A 176 -23.03 -17.24 14.87
C ASP A 176 -21.74 -17.25 15.70
N GLU A 177 -21.01 -18.37 15.69
CA GLU A 177 -19.72 -18.52 16.40
C GLU A 177 -18.66 -17.57 15.80
N ASN A 178 -18.44 -17.64 14.49
CA ASN A 178 -17.45 -16.83 13.80
C ASN A 178 -17.82 -15.34 13.84
N ALA A 179 -19.11 -15.00 13.79
CA ALA A 179 -19.59 -13.64 13.94
C ALA A 179 -19.30 -13.07 15.33
N GLY A 180 -19.45 -13.90 16.38
CA GLY A 180 -19.06 -13.56 17.75
C GLY A 180 -17.55 -13.28 17.82
N LEU A 181 -16.75 -14.24 17.39
CA LEU A 181 -15.29 -14.12 17.38
C LEU A 181 -14.81 -12.90 16.57
N TRP A 182 -15.40 -12.66 15.40
CA TRP A 182 -15.08 -11.51 14.55
C TRP A 182 -15.25 -10.17 15.29
N ARG A 183 -16.41 -9.96 15.94
CA ARG A 183 -16.67 -8.72 16.70
C ARG A 183 -15.72 -8.57 17.87
N ASP A 184 -15.39 -9.66 18.56
CA ASP A 184 -14.48 -9.59 19.70
C ASP A 184 -13.04 -9.30 19.27
N ILE A 185 -12.57 -9.84 18.14
CA ILE A 185 -11.28 -9.49 17.55
C ILE A 185 -11.23 -8.01 17.18
N LEU A 186 -12.28 -7.48 16.54
CA LEU A 186 -12.33 -6.06 16.20
C LEU A 186 -12.27 -5.17 17.44
N ARG A 187 -12.91 -5.54 18.54
CA ARG A 187 -12.85 -4.81 19.83
C ARG A 187 -11.47 -4.90 20.47
N VAL A 188 -10.81 -6.06 20.41
CA VAL A 188 -9.43 -6.20 20.87
C VAL A 188 -8.53 -5.26 20.07
N MET A 189 -8.65 -5.27 18.74
CA MET A 189 -7.86 -4.39 17.88
C MET A 189 -8.15 -2.91 18.12
N ASP A 190 -9.39 -2.51 18.32
CA ASP A 190 -9.77 -1.14 18.70
C ASP A 190 -9.14 -0.74 20.04
N THR A 191 -9.08 -1.65 21.01
CA THR A 191 -8.40 -1.38 22.28
C THR A 191 -6.88 -1.24 22.11
N THR A 192 -6.28 -2.14 21.32
CA THR A 192 -4.82 -2.22 21.14
C THR A 192 -4.26 -1.10 20.28
N VAL A 193 -4.93 -0.75 19.18
CA VAL A 193 -4.44 0.22 18.19
C VAL A 193 -5.22 1.54 18.27
N GLY A 194 -6.51 1.50 18.60
CA GLY A 194 -7.36 2.68 18.66
C GLY A 194 -8.06 3.01 17.35
N GLU A 195 -8.50 4.26 17.27
CA GLU A 195 -9.21 4.85 16.13
C GLU A 195 -8.61 4.54 14.74
N PRO A 196 -7.26 4.46 14.57
CA PRO A 196 -6.68 4.09 13.28
C PRO A 196 -7.16 2.76 12.72
N MET A 197 -7.69 1.83 13.54
CA MET A 197 -8.25 0.57 13.06
C MET A 197 -9.36 0.73 12.01
N ARG A 198 -10.02 1.89 11.96
CA ARG A 198 -10.97 2.24 10.89
C ARG A 198 -10.36 2.19 9.49
N ASP A 199 -9.03 2.34 9.38
CA ASP A 199 -8.28 2.33 8.13
C ASP A 199 -7.69 0.94 7.78
N ALA A 200 -8.05 -0.10 8.53
CA ALA A 200 -7.76 -1.49 8.17
C ALA A 200 -8.59 -1.94 6.96
N PHE A 201 -8.37 -3.13 6.42
CA PHE A 201 -9.17 -3.66 5.31
C PHE A 201 -9.29 -5.20 5.35
N LEU A 202 -10.31 -5.74 4.68
CA LEU A 202 -10.72 -7.15 4.83
C LEU A 202 -10.29 -8.02 3.64
N TYR A 203 -9.06 -7.84 3.18
CA TYR A 203 -8.42 -8.67 2.16
C TYR A 203 -6.89 -8.51 2.25
N TRP A 204 -6.11 -9.43 1.68
CA TRP A 204 -4.68 -9.20 1.44
C TRP A 204 -4.17 -10.05 0.27
N ALA A 205 -4.07 -11.36 0.46
CA ALA A 205 -3.74 -12.35 -0.56
C ALA A 205 -5.00 -13.16 -0.97
N THR A 206 -6.18 -12.56 -0.83
CA THR A 206 -7.50 -13.10 -1.16
C THR A 206 -8.29 -12.08 -1.99
N ASP A 207 -9.21 -12.54 -2.84
CA ASP A 207 -10.21 -11.63 -3.39
C ASP A 207 -11.40 -11.58 -2.40
N PRO A 208 -11.85 -10.41 -1.95
CA PRO A 208 -12.94 -10.31 -0.97
C PRO A 208 -14.24 -10.96 -1.46
N LEU A 209 -14.52 -10.89 -2.77
CA LEU A 209 -15.73 -11.46 -3.35
C LEU A 209 -15.70 -13.00 -3.48
N ASP A 210 -14.55 -13.64 -3.23
CA ASP A 210 -14.48 -15.10 -3.09
C ASP A 210 -15.24 -15.58 -1.83
N ASN A 211 -15.43 -14.72 -0.82
CA ASN A 211 -16.23 -15.04 0.35
C ASN A 211 -17.70 -14.60 0.12
N PRO A 212 -18.68 -15.53 0.15
CA PRO A 212 -20.10 -15.20 -0.05
C PRO A 212 -20.71 -14.36 1.09
N ASP A 213 -20.08 -14.33 2.27
CA ASP A 213 -20.54 -13.57 3.44
C ASP A 213 -19.79 -12.23 3.63
N TYR A 214 -19.00 -11.78 2.66
CA TYR A 214 -18.13 -10.61 2.78
C TYR A 214 -18.86 -9.35 3.30
N GLU A 215 -20.04 -9.07 2.77
CA GLU A 215 -20.90 -7.94 3.12
C GLU A 215 -21.34 -7.98 4.60
N ARG A 216 -21.49 -9.18 5.17
CA ARG A 216 -21.84 -9.35 6.60
C ARG A 216 -20.65 -9.02 7.49
N PHE A 217 -19.44 -9.41 7.09
CA PHE A 217 -18.21 -9.02 7.78
C PHE A 217 -17.98 -7.52 7.72
N LEU A 218 -18.21 -6.87 6.56
CA LEU A 218 -18.15 -5.41 6.41
C LEU A 218 -19.15 -4.70 7.32
N THR A 219 -20.40 -5.16 7.35
CA THR A 219 -21.44 -4.58 8.21
C THR A 219 -21.06 -4.67 9.68
N ALA A 220 -20.51 -5.81 10.12
CA ALA A 220 -20.02 -5.98 11.49
C ALA A 220 -18.79 -5.12 11.78
N PHE A 221 -17.89 -4.95 10.80
CA PHE A 221 -16.72 -4.07 10.91
C PHE A 221 -17.17 -2.63 11.13
N HIS A 222 -18.07 -2.12 10.29
CA HIS A 222 -18.67 -0.80 10.48
C HIS A 222 -19.42 -0.71 11.83
N GLY A 223 -20.16 -1.74 12.23
CA GLY A 223 -20.88 -1.74 13.50
C GLY A 223 -19.98 -1.66 14.74
N VAL A 224 -18.73 -2.11 14.67
CA VAL A 224 -17.75 -2.03 15.76
C VAL A 224 -16.88 -0.77 15.66
N LEU A 225 -16.36 -0.47 14.47
CA LEU A 225 -15.34 0.56 14.27
C LEU A 225 -15.88 1.88 13.71
N GLY A 226 -17.10 1.90 13.19
CA GLY A 226 -17.81 3.09 12.73
C GLY A 226 -17.56 3.50 11.27
N GLN A 227 -16.79 2.72 10.50
CA GLN A 227 -16.54 2.99 9.08
C GLN A 227 -16.34 1.70 8.29
N CYS A 228 -16.86 1.64 7.06
CA CYS A 228 -16.51 0.59 6.10
C CYS A 228 -15.16 0.88 5.43
N PRO A 229 -14.27 -0.12 5.36
CA PRO A 229 -12.98 0.06 4.72
C PRO A 229 -13.07 -0.06 3.20
N GLN A 230 -12.02 0.42 2.52
CA GLN A 230 -11.85 0.21 1.09
C GLN A 230 -11.92 -1.28 0.75
N THR A 231 -12.58 -1.62 -0.36
CA THR A 231 -12.57 -2.95 -0.98
C THR A 231 -11.75 -2.93 -2.27
N THR A 232 -10.88 -3.92 -2.48
CA THR A 232 -10.23 -4.15 -3.79
C THR A 232 -10.55 -5.55 -4.28
N THR A 233 -11.12 -5.68 -5.48
CA THR A 233 -11.45 -6.97 -6.11
C THR A 233 -11.00 -6.99 -7.58
N ALA A 234 -10.66 -8.17 -8.12
CA ALA A 234 -10.43 -8.37 -9.55
C ALA A 234 -11.66 -8.97 -10.28
N ILE A 235 -12.74 -9.26 -9.54
CA ILE A 235 -13.91 -9.98 -10.04
C ILE A 235 -15.23 -9.22 -9.92
N GLY A 236 -15.20 -7.90 -9.72
CA GLY A 236 -16.41 -7.05 -9.62
C GLY A 236 -17.32 -7.06 -10.86
N HIS A 237 -16.92 -7.69 -11.97
CA HIS A 237 -17.73 -7.88 -13.17
C HIS A 237 -18.38 -9.26 -13.27
N LYS A 238 -18.10 -10.19 -12.34
CA LYS A 238 -18.63 -11.56 -12.40
C LYS A 238 -20.07 -11.64 -11.90
N ASP A 239 -20.38 -10.89 -10.85
CA ASP A 239 -21.73 -10.76 -10.28
C ASP A 239 -22.03 -9.27 -10.11
N VAL A 240 -22.65 -8.69 -11.13
CA VAL A 240 -22.87 -7.24 -11.25
C VAL A 240 -23.82 -6.75 -10.15
N GLU A 241 -24.91 -7.47 -9.90
CA GLU A 241 -25.93 -7.04 -8.94
C GLU A 241 -25.39 -7.09 -7.50
N ARG A 242 -24.69 -8.18 -7.14
CA ARG A 242 -24.01 -8.25 -5.85
C ARG A 242 -22.98 -7.14 -5.70
N THR A 243 -22.18 -6.89 -6.74
CA THR A 243 -21.16 -5.84 -6.69
C THR A 243 -21.78 -4.45 -6.57
N ARG A 244 -22.88 -4.16 -7.25
CA ARG A 244 -23.62 -2.89 -7.09
C ARG A 244 -24.10 -2.72 -5.65
N HIS A 245 -24.72 -3.76 -5.09
CA HIS A 245 -25.17 -3.75 -3.69
C HIS A 245 -24.02 -3.54 -2.70
N LEU A 246 -22.88 -4.19 -2.93
CA LEU A 246 -21.67 -3.99 -2.12
C LEU A 246 -21.18 -2.54 -2.17
N LEU A 247 -21.11 -1.92 -3.35
CA LEU A 247 -20.65 -0.53 -3.49
C LEU A 247 -21.62 0.45 -2.82
N GLU A 248 -22.92 0.22 -2.92
CA GLU A 248 -23.94 0.99 -2.23
C GLU A 248 -23.81 0.87 -0.70
N LEU A 249 -23.65 -0.36 -0.20
CA LEU A 249 -23.42 -0.66 1.22
C LEU A 249 -22.15 0.04 1.73
N ALA A 250 -21.04 -0.11 1.02
CA ALA A 250 -19.76 0.47 1.39
C ALA A 250 -19.85 1.99 1.48
N ARG A 251 -20.48 2.64 0.49
CA ARG A 251 -20.69 4.10 0.46
C ARG A 251 -21.60 4.57 1.59
N ALA A 252 -22.72 3.88 1.82
CA ALA A 252 -23.65 4.19 2.92
C ALA A 252 -22.99 4.08 4.31
N HIS A 253 -21.92 3.32 4.41
CA HIS A 253 -21.13 3.14 5.63
C HIS A 253 -19.77 3.85 5.60
N GLY A 254 -19.60 4.85 4.73
CA GLY A 254 -18.47 5.78 4.79
C GLY A 254 -17.19 5.32 4.08
N SER A 255 -17.23 4.25 3.27
CA SER A 255 -16.12 3.95 2.35
C SER A 255 -15.93 5.10 1.38
N LYS A 256 -14.69 5.59 1.27
CA LYS A 256 -14.33 6.75 0.45
C LYS A 256 -13.95 6.38 -0.98
N VAL A 257 -13.30 5.23 -1.13
CA VAL A 257 -12.72 4.74 -2.40
C VAL A 257 -12.75 3.22 -2.35
N ASP A 258 -13.15 2.60 -3.46
CA ASP A 258 -13.00 1.17 -3.73
C ASP A 258 -12.16 0.98 -5.00
N ARG A 259 -11.73 -0.25 -5.30
CA ARG A 259 -10.87 -0.53 -6.45
C ARG A 259 -11.23 -1.81 -7.18
N PHE A 260 -11.17 -1.74 -8.50
CA PHE A 260 -11.20 -2.91 -9.36
C PHE A 260 -9.84 -3.13 -10.00
N SER A 261 -9.24 -4.30 -9.78
CA SER A 261 -8.03 -4.73 -10.49
C SER A 261 -8.40 -5.26 -11.87
N ILE A 262 -8.10 -4.50 -12.92
CA ILE A 262 -8.48 -4.80 -14.29
C ILE A 262 -7.39 -5.64 -14.97
N ILE A 263 -7.61 -6.96 -15.04
CA ILE A 263 -6.61 -7.92 -15.53
C ILE A 263 -6.64 -8.15 -17.05
N ALA A 264 -7.69 -7.67 -17.73
CA ALA A 264 -7.86 -7.75 -19.18
C ALA A 264 -8.74 -6.61 -19.69
N VAL A 265 -8.59 -6.23 -20.97
CA VAL A 265 -9.47 -5.23 -21.62
C VAL A 265 -10.92 -5.69 -21.58
N SER A 266 -11.18 -6.98 -21.82
CA SER A 266 -12.53 -7.56 -21.75
C SER A 266 -13.16 -7.48 -20.35
N ALA A 267 -12.35 -7.45 -19.28
CA ALA A 267 -12.88 -7.20 -17.94
C ALA A 267 -13.32 -5.73 -17.79
N LEU A 268 -12.57 -4.78 -18.34
CA LEU A 268 -12.98 -3.38 -18.37
C LEU A 268 -14.24 -3.17 -19.20
N ASP A 269 -14.33 -3.81 -20.37
CA ASP A 269 -15.53 -3.74 -21.23
C ASP A 269 -16.78 -4.17 -20.44
N LYS A 270 -16.72 -5.32 -19.76
CA LYS A 270 -17.82 -5.79 -18.90
C LYS A 270 -18.15 -4.83 -17.77
N VAL A 271 -17.14 -4.24 -17.11
CA VAL A 271 -17.36 -3.24 -16.05
C VAL A 271 -18.04 -1.99 -16.63
N HIS A 272 -17.57 -1.45 -17.75
CA HIS A 272 -18.12 -0.23 -18.33
C HIS A 272 -19.49 -0.42 -19.00
N GLU A 273 -19.81 -1.64 -19.42
CA GLU A 273 -21.16 -2.04 -19.88
C GLU A 273 -22.14 -2.17 -18.71
N ALA A 274 -21.70 -2.77 -17.60
CA ALA A 274 -22.57 -3.07 -16.46
C ALA A 274 -22.84 -1.88 -15.54
N PHE A 275 -21.89 -0.95 -15.42
CA PHE A 275 -21.97 0.19 -14.51
C PHE A 275 -21.91 1.49 -15.31
N THR A 276 -22.63 2.51 -14.86
CA THR A 276 -22.52 3.90 -15.34
C THR A 276 -21.19 4.53 -14.90
N ALA A 277 -20.82 5.66 -15.49
CA ALA A 277 -19.59 6.35 -15.11
C ALA A 277 -19.68 6.86 -13.66
N GLU A 278 -20.87 7.32 -13.29
CA GLU A 278 -21.24 7.89 -12.00
C GLU A 278 -21.26 6.83 -10.90
N GLU A 279 -21.79 5.62 -11.16
CA GLU A 279 -21.68 4.48 -10.22
C GLU A 279 -20.22 4.17 -9.87
N LEU A 280 -19.33 4.24 -10.86
CA LEU A 280 -17.90 3.98 -10.69
C LEU A 280 -17.09 5.20 -10.23
N LEU A 281 -17.69 6.36 -9.92
CA LEU A 281 -16.94 7.58 -9.60
C LEU A 281 -15.90 7.33 -8.48
N HIS A 282 -16.31 6.62 -7.42
CA HIS A 282 -15.48 6.26 -6.26
C HIS A 282 -14.71 4.94 -6.42
N VAL A 283 -14.81 4.27 -7.57
CA VAL A 283 -14.15 2.98 -7.82
C VAL A 283 -12.96 3.16 -8.75
N GLU A 284 -11.73 2.98 -8.31
CA GLU A 284 -10.57 3.07 -9.20
C GLU A 284 -10.39 1.78 -10.02
N CYS A 285 -10.52 1.85 -11.34
CA CYS A 285 -10.17 0.75 -12.23
C CYS A 285 -8.65 0.70 -12.45
N ILE A 286 -7.94 -0.06 -11.62
CA ILE A 286 -6.48 -0.17 -11.63
C ILE A 286 -6.02 -1.09 -12.78
N PRO A 287 -5.25 -0.58 -13.77
CA PRO A 287 -4.74 -1.38 -14.86
C PRO A 287 -3.75 -2.45 -14.36
N GLN A 288 -4.06 -3.71 -14.65
CA GLN A 288 -3.18 -4.87 -14.38
C GLN A 288 -3.01 -5.78 -15.62
N ASN A 289 -3.64 -5.40 -16.74
CA ASN A 289 -3.65 -6.16 -17.97
C ASN A 289 -2.34 -6.03 -18.77
N LYS A 290 -2.14 -6.96 -19.71
CA LYS A 290 -1.13 -6.79 -20.76
C LYS A 290 -1.54 -5.62 -21.67
N GLY A 291 -0.58 -4.75 -21.99
CA GLY A 291 -0.85 -3.57 -22.81
C GLY A 291 -1.39 -2.37 -22.02
N ALA A 292 -1.44 -2.41 -20.69
CA ALA A 292 -1.64 -1.22 -19.89
C ALA A 292 -0.61 -0.13 -20.26
N TYR A 293 -0.95 1.14 -20.05
CA TYR A 293 -0.07 2.26 -20.35
C TYR A 293 1.27 2.16 -19.61
N LYS A 294 2.35 2.68 -20.19
CA LYS A 294 3.74 2.41 -19.76
C LYS A 294 4.05 2.81 -18.31
N SER A 295 3.30 3.75 -17.73
CA SER A 295 3.43 4.14 -16.33
C SER A 295 2.88 3.09 -15.34
N PHE A 296 2.10 2.10 -15.80
CA PHE A 296 1.50 1.04 -14.98
C PHE A 296 2.26 -0.28 -15.07
N ARG A 297 3.58 -0.23 -14.86
CA ARG A 297 4.38 -1.45 -14.70
C ARG A 297 4.10 -2.09 -13.34
N LYS A 298 4.10 -3.42 -13.29
CA LYS A 298 3.90 -4.17 -12.05
C LYS A 298 5.17 -4.19 -11.23
N SER A 299 5.06 -4.11 -9.91
CA SER A 299 6.19 -4.34 -9.01
C SER A 299 6.78 -5.74 -9.23
N ASN A 300 8.11 -5.86 -9.27
CA ASN A 300 8.82 -7.14 -9.37
C ASN A 300 8.87 -7.87 -8.01
N VAL A 301 7.70 -8.26 -7.53
CA VAL A 301 7.47 -8.80 -6.18
C VAL A 301 6.55 -10.02 -6.23
N GLY A 302 6.68 -10.89 -5.25
CA GLY A 302 5.94 -12.13 -5.09
C GLY A 302 6.02 -13.00 -6.34
N ARG A 303 4.86 -13.43 -6.83
CA ARG A 303 4.77 -14.33 -7.98
C ARG A 303 5.34 -13.69 -9.25
N ALA A 304 5.30 -12.36 -9.37
CA ALA A 304 5.80 -11.65 -10.55
C ALA A 304 7.30 -11.91 -10.80
N ARG A 305 8.10 -12.09 -9.74
CA ARG A 305 9.55 -12.39 -9.81
C ARG A 305 9.84 -13.63 -10.66
N ASN A 306 8.98 -14.65 -10.55
CA ASN A 306 9.12 -15.89 -11.31
C ASN A 306 8.94 -15.69 -12.83
N PHE A 307 8.42 -14.54 -13.26
CA PHE A 307 8.15 -14.21 -14.65
C PHE A 307 9.08 -13.12 -15.22
N ALA A 308 10.05 -12.61 -14.44
CA ALA A 308 10.94 -11.53 -14.87
C ALA A 308 11.68 -11.86 -16.19
N HIS A 309 12.12 -13.10 -16.37
CA HIS A 309 12.77 -13.58 -17.60
C HIS A 309 11.88 -13.57 -18.85
N LYS A 310 10.55 -13.64 -18.69
CA LYS A 310 9.57 -13.71 -19.79
C LYS A 310 8.80 -12.41 -20.00
N ARG A 311 8.67 -11.59 -18.96
CA ARG A 311 7.75 -10.42 -18.92
C ARG A 311 8.41 -9.20 -18.27
N GLY A 312 9.73 -9.10 -18.33
CA GLY A 312 10.48 -8.04 -17.66
C GLY A 312 10.12 -6.62 -18.13
N ASP A 313 9.64 -6.47 -19.36
CA ASP A 313 9.13 -5.20 -19.91
C ASP A 313 7.82 -4.73 -19.24
N GLU A 314 7.05 -5.65 -18.67
CA GLU A 314 5.84 -5.37 -17.88
C GLU A 314 6.15 -5.09 -16.39
N LEU A 315 7.40 -5.29 -15.95
CA LEU A 315 7.81 -5.13 -14.56
C LEU A 315 8.61 -3.85 -14.34
N VAL A 316 8.49 -3.32 -13.12
CA VAL A 316 9.44 -2.35 -12.57
C VAL A 316 10.80 -3.05 -12.48
N SER A 317 11.86 -2.36 -12.90
CA SER A 317 13.21 -2.89 -12.83
C SER A 317 13.68 -3.08 -11.38
N GLU A 318 14.58 -4.02 -11.15
CA GLU A 318 15.04 -4.38 -9.80
C GLU A 318 15.73 -3.23 -9.07
N ASP A 319 16.42 -2.36 -9.80
CA ASP A 319 17.08 -1.16 -9.27
C ASP A 319 16.09 -0.10 -8.76
N ALA A 320 14.89 -0.05 -9.33
CA ALA A 320 13.91 1.00 -9.09
C ALA A 320 13.05 0.82 -7.83
N SER A 321 13.36 -0.16 -6.97
CA SER A 321 12.57 -0.62 -5.81
C SER A 321 11.17 -1.16 -6.17
N SER A 322 10.75 -2.22 -5.49
CA SER A 322 9.45 -2.84 -5.73
C SER A 322 8.83 -3.42 -4.47
N THR A 323 7.70 -2.86 -4.04
CA THR A 323 6.79 -3.49 -3.09
C THR A 323 5.35 -3.15 -3.47
N ILE A 324 4.42 -4.00 -3.06
CA ILE A 324 2.98 -3.68 -3.05
C ILE A 324 2.39 -3.76 -1.65
N ALA A 325 3.20 -4.11 -0.65
CA ALA A 325 2.74 -4.26 0.71
C ALA A 325 2.38 -2.89 1.27
N CYS A 326 1.21 -2.79 1.90
CA CYS A 326 0.70 -1.54 2.43
C CYS A 326 0.38 -1.55 3.93
N VAL A 327 0.64 -2.67 4.62
CA VAL A 327 0.40 -2.83 6.06
C VAL A 327 1.70 -2.62 6.82
N SER A 328 1.67 -1.73 7.82
CA SER A 328 2.64 -1.67 8.91
C SER A 328 1.89 -1.91 10.21
N GLY A 329 1.80 -3.18 10.59
CA GLY A 329 0.92 -3.64 11.65
C GLY A 329 0.54 -5.11 11.43
N PHE A 330 -0.71 -5.47 11.65
CA PHE A 330 -1.12 -6.85 11.86
C PHE A 330 -1.85 -7.44 10.64
N LEU A 331 -1.30 -8.51 10.07
CA LEU A 331 -1.91 -9.29 9.01
C LEU A 331 -2.58 -10.53 9.62
N PHE A 332 -3.90 -10.59 9.55
CA PHE A 332 -4.71 -11.68 10.06
C PHE A 332 -5.13 -12.64 8.96
N ASN A 333 -5.10 -13.94 9.27
CA ASN A 333 -5.81 -14.95 8.51
C ASN A 333 -6.86 -15.60 9.42
N MET A 334 -8.14 -15.34 9.13
CA MET A 334 -9.25 -15.79 9.97
C MET A 334 -9.56 -17.27 9.84
N VAL A 335 -9.22 -17.87 8.69
CA VAL A 335 -9.35 -19.32 8.47
C VAL A 335 -8.39 -20.08 9.36
N ASP A 336 -7.13 -19.66 9.39
CA ASP A 336 -6.06 -20.30 10.18
C ASP A 336 -5.96 -19.73 11.62
N ARG A 337 -6.80 -18.75 11.96
CA ARG A 337 -6.76 -17.95 13.20
C ARG A 337 -5.33 -17.56 13.60
N SER A 338 -4.64 -16.94 12.64
CA SER A 338 -3.25 -16.52 12.79
C SER A 338 -3.07 -15.04 12.56
N VAL A 339 -2.02 -14.48 13.15
CA VAL A 339 -1.64 -13.09 12.99
C VAL A 339 -0.12 -12.99 12.77
N GLN A 340 0.27 -12.09 11.87
CA GLN A 340 1.65 -11.70 11.62
C GLN A 340 1.83 -10.20 11.85
N LEU A 341 2.90 -9.80 12.54
CA LEU A 341 3.31 -8.40 12.57
C LEU A 341 4.25 -8.15 11.38
N ILE A 342 3.85 -7.27 10.46
CA ILE A 342 4.57 -7.02 9.21
C ILE A 342 4.83 -5.53 8.97
N THR A 343 5.80 -5.24 8.11
CA THR A 343 6.08 -3.89 7.61
C THR A 343 6.65 -3.94 6.19
N PRO A 344 6.31 -3.01 5.27
CA PRO A 344 6.73 -3.08 3.87
C PRO A 344 8.25 -2.89 3.73
N CYS A 345 8.90 -3.63 2.84
CA CYS A 345 10.32 -3.46 2.51
C CYS A 345 10.52 -3.60 1.01
N ASP A 346 11.73 -3.34 0.53
CA ASP A 346 12.06 -3.60 -0.87
C ASP A 346 12.03 -5.12 -1.12
N ALA A 347 11.44 -5.54 -2.25
CA ALA A 347 11.40 -6.96 -2.58
C ALA A 347 12.79 -7.45 -2.97
N SER A 348 13.23 -8.52 -2.31
CA SER A 348 14.52 -9.15 -2.53
C SER A 348 14.38 -10.67 -2.53
N ASP A 349 15.48 -11.40 -2.72
CA ASP A 349 15.45 -12.87 -2.59
C ASP A 349 15.17 -13.30 -1.15
N ARG A 350 15.59 -12.49 -0.16
CA ARG A 350 15.30 -12.72 1.27
C ARG A 350 13.84 -12.39 1.60
N TRP A 351 13.31 -11.31 1.04
CA TRP A 351 11.93 -10.86 1.24
C TRP A 351 11.17 -10.77 -0.08
N PRO A 352 10.83 -11.91 -0.70
CA PRO A 352 10.27 -11.93 -2.04
C PRO A 352 8.88 -11.29 -2.11
N LEU A 353 8.16 -11.18 -1.00
CA LEU A 353 6.82 -10.58 -0.92
C LEU A 353 6.84 -9.07 -0.66
N GLY A 354 8.03 -8.46 -0.49
CA GLY A 354 8.17 -7.01 -0.27
C GLY A 354 7.67 -6.54 1.10
N TYR A 355 7.74 -7.39 2.12
CA TYR A 355 7.52 -7.02 3.52
C TYR A 355 8.33 -7.92 4.45
N TRP A 356 8.72 -7.38 5.59
CA TRP A 356 9.29 -8.12 6.70
C TRP A 356 8.19 -8.77 7.53
N VAL A 357 8.45 -9.98 8.02
CA VAL A 357 7.65 -10.62 9.08
C VAL A 357 8.44 -10.52 10.38
N LEU A 358 8.00 -9.64 11.27
CA LEU A 358 8.68 -9.34 12.52
C LEU A 358 8.30 -10.33 13.62
N ASP A 359 7.05 -10.78 13.62
CA ASP A 359 6.55 -11.79 14.54
C ASP A 359 5.32 -12.51 13.99
N LYS A 360 4.95 -13.64 14.59
CA LYS A 360 3.74 -14.38 14.24
C LYS A 360 3.22 -15.25 15.38
N GLY A 361 1.93 -15.53 15.36
CA GLY A 361 1.30 -16.48 16.27
C GLY A 361 -0.09 -16.91 15.80
N THR A 362 -0.71 -17.78 16.60
CA THR A 362 -2.08 -18.26 16.42
C THR A 362 -2.88 -17.94 17.68
N PHE A 363 -4.20 -17.86 17.54
CA PHE A 363 -5.12 -17.59 18.64
C PHE A 363 -6.41 -18.38 18.43
N ASP A 364 -7.08 -18.78 19.50
CA ASP A 364 -8.41 -19.39 19.43
C ASP A 364 -9.50 -18.51 20.06
N SER A 365 -9.11 -17.53 20.86
CA SER A 365 -10.02 -16.60 21.53
C SER A 365 -9.53 -15.15 21.47
N ALA A 366 -10.44 -14.22 21.74
CA ALA A 366 -10.09 -12.80 21.84
C ALA A 366 -9.11 -12.50 22.99
N ALA A 367 -9.18 -13.25 24.09
CA ALA A 367 -8.25 -13.10 25.22
C ALA A 367 -6.82 -13.50 24.81
N GLU A 368 -6.67 -14.67 24.19
CA GLU A 368 -5.38 -15.13 23.66
C GLU A 368 -4.82 -14.17 22.61
N LEU A 369 -5.68 -13.64 21.73
CA LEU A 369 -5.26 -12.63 20.78
C LEU A 369 -4.71 -11.38 21.50
N GLY A 370 -5.39 -10.89 22.55
CA GLY A 370 -4.93 -9.73 23.32
C GLY A 370 -3.53 -9.95 23.92
N GLU A 371 -3.29 -11.11 24.52
CA GLU A 371 -1.98 -11.47 25.07
C GLU A 371 -0.91 -11.58 23.98
N LEU A 372 -1.26 -12.17 22.85
CA LEU A 372 -0.35 -12.31 21.70
C LEU A 372 0.05 -10.95 21.13
N LEU A 373 -0.91 -10.04 20.93
CA LEU A 373 -0.65 -8.70 20.41
C LEU A 373 0.24 -7.88 21.37
N GLU A 374 -0.03 -7.92 22.67
CA GLU A 374 0.80 -7.23 23.66
C GLU A 374 2.24 -7.75 23.68
N SER A 375 2.41 -9.07 23.55
CA SER A 375 3.73 -9.68 23.42
C SER A 375 4.46 -9.20 22.16
N MET A 376 3.79 -9.19 21.00
CA MET A 376 4.36 -8.67 19.75
C MET A 376 4.78 -7.20 19.86
N ILE A 377 3.92 -6.35 20.44
CA ILE A 377 4.20 -4.92 20.64
C ILE A 377 5.40 -4.74 21.57
N THR A 378 5.40 -5.39 22.73
CA THR A 378 6.50 -5.30 23.71
C THR A 378 7.85 -5.73 23.11
N ASN A 379 7.84 -6.78 22.30
CA ASN A 379 9.07 -7.35 21.76
C ASN A 379 9.58 -6.63 20.50
N ARG A 380 8.67 -6.12 19.65
CA ARG A 380 9.02 -5.62 18.30
C ARG A 380 8.84 -4.12 18.13
N MET A 381 7.95 -3.47 18.87
CA MET A 381 7.64 -2.04 18.72
C MET A 381 8.38 -1.18 19.74
N ARG A 382 9.70 -1.38 19.83
CA ARG A 382 10.55 -0.67 20.80
C ARG A 382 10.61 0.82 20.47
N THR A 383 10.60 1.66 21.50
CA THR A 383 10.71 3.13 21.39
C THR A 383 12.13 3.64 21.54
N ARG A 384 13.07 2.78 21.96
CA ARG A 384 14.49 3.10 22.15
C ARG A 384 15.36 1.87 21.94
N LEU A 385 16.64 2.10 21.64
CA LEU A 385 17.67 1.07 21.63
C LEU A 385 17.98 0.58 23.05
N ARG A 386 18.34 -0.69 23.15
CA ARG A 386 18.90 -1.32 24.35
C ARG A 386 20.44 -1.28 24.26
N LEU A 387 21.10 -1.28 25.41
CA LEU A 387 22.57 -1.23 25.49
C LEU A 387 23.26 -2.36 24.73
N GLN A 388 22.63 -3.53 24.67
CA GLN A 388 23.15 -4.72 24.00
C GLN A 388 22.72 -4.85 22.53
N ASP A 389 21.94 -3.92 22.00
CA ASP A 389 21.58 -3.96 20.59
C ASP A 389 22.83 -3.72 19.74
N PRO A 390 23.06 -4.51 18.68
CA PRO A 390 24.09 -4.20 17.70
C PRO A 390 23.74 -2.90 16.99
N VAL A 391 24.74 -2.07 16.72
CA VAL A 391 24.56 -0.82 15.98
C VAL A 391 25.12 -0.99 14.57
N SER A 392 24.22 -1.12 13.60
CA SER A 392 24.52 -1.03 12.18
C SER A 392 23.52 -0.12 11.49
N LEU A 393 23.99 0.61 10.47
CA LEU A 393 23.11 1.24 9.49
C LEU A 393 22.49 0.16 8.61
N ARG A 394 21.32 0.47 8.04
CA ARG A 394 20.68 -0.44 7.07
C ARG A 394 21.62 -0.76 5.89
N PRO A 395 21.55 -1.98 5.32
CA PRO A 395 22.42 -2.37 4.21
C PRO A 395 22.34 -1.51 2.95
N ASP A 396 21.23 -0.79 2.73
CA ASP A 396 21.04 0.11 1.58
C ASP A 396 21.73 1.47 1.75
N VAL A 397 22.21 1.80 2.95
CA VAL A 397 22.85 3.08 3.26
C VAL A 397 24.34 3.01 2.93
N LYS A 398 24.76 3.79 1.95
CA LYS A 398 26.18 3.93 1.57
C LYS A 398 26.85 4.99 2.44
N VAL A 399 27.91 4.61 3.14
CA VAL A 399 28.70 5.49 4.00
C VAL A 399 30.01 5.87 3.31
N THR A 400 30.36 7.15 3.33
CA THR A 400 31.66 7.66 2.89
C THR A 400 32.18 8.66 3.90
N VAL A 401 33.47 8.58 4.25
CA VAL A 401 34.17 9.59 5.05
C VAL A 401 35.12 10.37 4.15
N ALA A 402 34.95 11.69 4.08
CA ALA A 402 35.80 12.59 3.31
C ALA A 402 35.76 14.00 3.90
N ASP A 403 36.87 14.73 3.82
CA ASP A 403 36.96 16.14 4.26
C ASP A 403 36.52 16.40 5.70
N GLY A 404 36.67 15.42 6.60
CA GLY A 404 36.21 15.52 7.99
C GLY A 404 34.69 15.39 8.16
N GLU A 405 33.99 14.84 7.17
CA GLU A 405 32.56 14.56 7.22
C GLU A 405 32.27 13.07 6.96
N LEU A 406 31.33 12.51 7.71
CA LEU A 406 30.70 11.22 7.39
C LEU A 406 29.39 11.51 6.66
N ARG A 407 29.27 10.97 5.45
CA ARG A 407 28.06 11.07 4.62
C ARG A 407 27.44 9.69 4.47
N ALA A 408 26.18 9.56 4.87
CA ALA A 408 25.39 8.35 4.73
C ALA A 408 24.21 8.62 3.79
N VAL A 409 24.13 7.87 2.69
CA VAL A 409 23.15 8.13 1.60
C VAL A 409 22.44 6.84 1.22
N SER A 410 21.11 6.88 1.20
CA SER A 410 20.22 5.84 0.63
C SER A 410 19.39 6.43 -0.51
N ARG A 411 18.41 5.68 -1.03
CA ARG A 411 17.54 6.16 -2.12
C ARG A 411 16.74 7.41 -1.74
N GLY A 412 16.28 7.51 -0.49
CA GLY A 412 15.42 8.60 -0.04
C GLY A 412 15.87 9.35 1.21
N GLN A 413 17.02 9.01 1.79
CA GLN A 413 17.57 9.70 2.96
C GLN A 413 19.04 10.06 2.74
N ARG A 414 19.44 11.22 3.29
CA ARG A 414 20.83 11.66 3.38
C ARG A 414 21.08 12.17 4.79
N LEU A 415 22.16 11.71 5.40
CA LEU A 415 22.70 12.19 6.66
C LEU A 415 24.13 12.67 6.43
N THR A 416 24.46 13.83 6.98
CA THR A 416 25.84 14.34 7.06
C THR A 416 26.18 14.57 8.51
N LEU A 417 27.34 14.07 8.94
CA LEU A 417 27.84 14.22 10.30
C LEU A 417 29.25 14.79 10.27
N VAL A 418 29.48 15.81 11.10
CA VAL A 418 30.80 16.43 11.31
C VAL A 418 31.15 16.29 12.79
N GLN A 419 32.02 15.33 13.12
CA GLN A 419 32.44 15.01 14.48
C GLN A 419 33.89 14.53 14.49
N ALA A 420 34.44 14.30 15.69
CA ALA A 420 35.66 13.51 15.83
C ALA A 420 35.43 12.05 15.38
N ASP A 421 36.48 11.21 15.41
CA ASP A 421 36.38 9.75 15.35
C ASP A 421 35.60 9.13 14.16
N LEU A 422 35.47 9.84 13.05
CA LEU A 422 34.57 9.46 11.94
C LEU A 422 34.92 8.14 11.27
N ASP A 423 36.20 7.79 11.15
CA ASP A 423 36.62 6.53 10.50
C ASP A 423 36.19 5.31 11.33
N ASP A 424 36.49 5.29 12.63
CA ASP A 424 36.08 4.21 13.55
C ASP A 424 34.55 4.15 13.69
N LEU A 425 33.89 5.32 13.68
CA LEU A 425 32.44 5.39 13.70
C LEU A 425 31.82 4.79 12.43
N ALA A 426 32.35 5.14 11.25
CA ALA A 426 31.91 4.60 9.98
C ALA A 426 32.08 3.08 9.93
N ASP A 427 33.22 2.56 10.41
CA ASP A 427 33.48 1.13 10.50
C ASP A 427 32.48 0.42 11.42
N CYS A 428 32.23 0.96 12.62
CA CYS A 428 31.27 0.39 13.56
C CYS A 428 29.85 0.36 12.96
N LEU A 429 29.41 1.48 12.38
CA LEU A 429 28.09 1.62 11.78
C LEU A 429 27.89 0.74 10.54
N THR A 430 28.95 0.46 9.77
CA THR A 430 28.83 -0.31 8.52
C THR A 430 28.98 -1.81 8.77
N GLN A 431 29.83 -2.21 9.71
CA GLN A 431 30.11 -3.63 9.98
C GLN A 431 29.21 -4.23 11.05
N GLY A 432 28.52 -3.42 11.87
CA GLY A 432 27.66 -3.91 12.94
C GLY A 432 28.41 -4.61 14.08
N VAL A 433 29.71 -4.31 14.24
CA VAL A 433 30.62 -5.03 15.14
C VAL A 433 30.58 -4.54 16.60
N ALA A 434 29.78 -3.52 16.91
CA ALA A 434 29.68 -2.94 18.23
C ALA A 434 28.24 -2.91 18.73
N SER A 435 28.05 -3.20 20.01
CA SER A 435 26.79 -2.88 20.70
C SER A 435 26.68 -1.37 20.94
N VAL A 436 25.47 -0.91 21.29
CA VAL A 436 25.22 0.48 21.71
C VAL A 436 26.13 0.90 22.86
N GLU A 437 26.31 0.03 23.85
CA GLU A 437 27.21 0.26 24.99
C GLU A 437 28.67 0.31 24.57
N ASP A 438 29.12 -0.67 23.78
CA ASP A 438 30.52 -0.73 23.30
C ASP A 438 30.89 0.52 22.51
N LEU A 439 30.00 0.97 21.63
CA LEU A 439 30.22 2.16 20.83
C LEU A 439 30.28 3.40 21.73
N ALA A 440 29.34 3.57 22.66
CA ALA A 440 29.35 4.70 23.59
C ALA A 440 30.66 4.77 24.40
N VAL A 441 31.07 3.66 25.02
CA VAL A 441 32.30 3.57 25.82
C VAL A 441 33.54 3.82 24.96
N ARG A 442 33.57 3.30 23.73
CA ARG A 442 34.67 3.52 22.79
C ARG A 442 34.83 4.99 22.44
N ARG A 443 33.73 5.68 22.13
CA ARG A 443 33.73 7.11 21.78
C ARG A 443 34.14 8.00 22.95
N GLU A 444 33.69 7.67 24.16
CA GLU A 444 34.12 8.38 25.37
C GLU A 444 35.64 8.28 25.58
N ARG A 445 36.18 7.06 25.48
CA ARG A 445 37.62 6.83 25.70
C ARG A 445 38.51 7.45 24.63
N ARG A 446 38.10 7.39 23.36
CA ARG A 446 38.94 7.80 22.23
C ARG A 446 38.79 9.28 21.87
N ALA A 447 37.57 9.80 21.94
CA ALA A 447 37.22 11.14 21.48
C ALA A 447 36.73 12.07 22.60
N GLY A 448 36.64 11.59 23.84
CA GLY A 448 36.14 12.38 24.97
C GLY A 448 34.65 12.71 24.88
N ILE A 449 33.89 12.00 24.03
CA ILE A 449 32.47 12.25 23.81
C ILE A 449 31.66 11.57 24.93
N PRO A 450 30.87 12.30 25.72
CA PRO A 450 30.10 11.71 26.81
C PRO A 450 29.19 10.57 26.34
N LEU A 451 29.08 9.50 27.14
CA LEU A 451 28.22 8.34 26.84
C LEU A 451 26.80 8.75 26.48
N THR A 452 26.20 9.66 27.27
CA THR A 452 24.82 10.14 27.08
C THR A 452 24.61 10.83 25.74
N GLN A 453 25.61 11.54 25.23
CA GLN A 453 25.54 12.18 23.92
C GLN A 453 25.52 11.14 22.80
N THR A 454 26.34 10.09 22.91
CA THR A 454 26.34 8.99 21.94
C THR A 454 25.02 8.22 21.97
N LEU A 455 24.50 7.90 23.16
CA LEU A 455 23.22 7.21 23.31
C LEU A 455 22.04 8.02 22.75
N ALA A 456 22.01 9.33 23.00
CA ALA A 456 20.97 10.21 22.45
C ALA A 456 21.02 10.27 20.93
N TRP A 457 22.23 10.38 20.37
CA TRP A 457 22.43 10.39 18.92
C TRP A 457 22.06 9.05 18.27
N LEU A 458 22.43 7.91 18.85
CA LEU A 458 22.03 6.59 18.35
C LEU A 458 20.52 6.40 18.36
N ASN A 459 19.83 6.85 19.41
CA ASN A 459 18.36 6.85 19.43
C ASN A 459 17.78 7.78 18.36
N SER A 460 18.41 8.92 18.05
CA SER A 460 17.98 9.76 16.92
C SER A 460 18.14 9.03 15.58
N LEU A 461 19.22 8.28 15.34
CA LEU A 461 19.37 7.46 14.13
C LEU A 461 18.29 6.36 14.06
N PHE A 462 18.01 5.74 15.21
CA PHE A 462 16.94 4.76 15.34
C PHE A 462 15.59 5.38 14.96
N ASP A 463 15.22 6.50 15.57
CA ASP A 463 13.95 7.21 15.30
C ASP A 463 13.84 7.73 13.86
N GLU A 464 14.95 7.94 13.17
CA GLU A 464 15.00 8.25 11.72
C GLU A 464 14.91 7.02 10.82
N GLY A 465 14.84 5.82 11.39
CA GLY A 465 14.76 4.55 10.67
C GLY A 465 16.04 4.21 9.91
N LEU A 466 17.19 4.75 10.31
CA LEU A 466 18.49 4.55 9.64
C LEU A 466 19.24 3.30 10.10
N LEU A 467 18.91 2.79 11.28
CA LEU A 467 19.53 1.59 11.82
C LEU A 467 18.87 0.34 11.24
N ASP A 468 19.66 -0.74 11.17
CA ASP A 468 19.18 -2.04 10.74
C ASP A 468 18.25 -2.65 11.80
N GLU A 469 16.99 -2.84 11.42
CA GLU A 469 15.96 -3.52 12.21
C GLU A 469 15.46 -4.77 11.46
N GLU A 470 16.14 -5.18 10.39
CA GLU A 470 15.71 -6.32 9.58
C GLU A 470 15.69 -7.59 10.46
N PRO A 471 14.53 -8.27 10.59
CA PRO A 471 14.47 -9.49 11.38
C PRO A 471 15.21 -10.61 10.67
N GLU A 472 15.74 -11.56 11.44
CA GLU A 472 16.13 -12.83 10.82
C GLU A 472 14.88 -13.49 10.21
N PRO A 473 14.95 -13.99 8.95
CA PRO A 473 13.86 -14.71 8.35
C PRO A 473 13.49 -15.83 9.29
N LEU A 474 12.23 -15.85 9.71
CA LEU A 474 11.72 -16.97 10.48
C LEU A 474 12.07 -18.23 9.69
N ALA A 475 12.74 -19.19 10.34
CA ALA A 475 13.08 -20.47 9.76
C ALA A 475 11.80 -21.13 9.25
N SER A 476 11.47 -20.86 7.99
CA SER A 476 10.41 -21.53 7.28
C SER A 476 11.12 -22.61 6.51
N LYS A 477 10.78 -23.87 6.78
CA LYS A 477 10.95 -24.89 5.75
C LYS A 477 10.27 -24.29 4.52
N PRO A 478 10.97 -24.09 3.39
CA PRO A 478 10.30 -23.66 2.19
C PRO A 478 9.16 -24.64 1.97
N ALA A 479 7.91 -24.18 2.04
CA ALA A 479 6.83 -24.95 1.46
C ALA A 479 7.30 -25.21 0.03
N PRO A 480 7.45 -26.46 -0.41
CA PRO A 480 7.81 -26.71 -1.79
C PRO A 480 6.72 -26.03 -2.60
N VAL A 481 7.08 -24.98 -3.32
CA VAL A 481 6.31 -24.55 -4.47
C VAL A 481 6.42 -25.73 -5.42
N THR A 482 5.51 -26.69 -5.28
CA THR A 482 5.46 -27.86 -6.15
C THR A 482 5.36 -27.30 -7.54
N LEU A 483 6.41 -27.52 -8.33
CA LEU A 483 6.52 -27.15 -9.72
C LEU A 483 5.41 -27.87 -10.50
N GLY A 484 4.23 -27.29 -10.50
CA GLY A 484 3.15 -27.63 -11.40
C GLY A 484 3.49 -27.11 -12.79
N MET A 485 4.58 -27.61 -13.38
CA MET A 485 4.67 -27.64 -14.83
C MET A 485 3.56 -28.58 -15.29
N PRO A 486 2.64 -28.17 -16.18
CA PRO A 486 1.77 -29.12 -16.84
C PRO A 486 2.69 -30.07 -17.63
N THR A 487 2.75 -31.33 -17.19
CA THR A 487 3.20 -32.42 -18.03
C THR A 487 2.39 -32.33 -19.31
N ARG A 488 3.09 -32.15 -20.45
CA ARG A 488 2.52 -32.38 -21.77
C ARG A 488 1.88 -33.77 -21.73
N ALA A 489 0.55 -33.83 -21.77
CA ALA A 489 -0.12 -35.07 -22.12
C ALA A 489 0.26 -35.35 -23.57
N ALA A 490 0.94 -36.48 -23.76
CA ALA A 490 1.15 -37.08 -25.05
C ALA A 490 -0.18 -37.63 -25.56
N SER A 491 -0.73 -37.03 -26.61
CA SER A 491 -1.37 -37.64 -27.79
C SER A 491 -2.19 -36.57 -28.52
#